data_AF-A0A973KTH2-F1
#
_entry.id   AF-A0A973KTH2-F1
#
_cell.length_a   1.000
_cell.length_b   1.000
_cell.length_c   1.000
_cell.angle_alpha   90.00
_cell.angle_beta   90.00
_cell.angle_gamma   90.00
#
_symmetry.space_group_name_H-M   'P 1'
#
loop_
_entity.id
_entity.type
_entity.pdbx_description
1 polymer ?
#
loop_
_entity_poly.entity_id
_entity_poly.type
_entity_poly.pdbx_seq_one_letter_code
_entity_poly.pdbx_strand_id
1 'polypeptide(L)'
;MPLSRIARDFAAEIRNHDWSDAPWRLDRAGHNRAADTKSSEGDRVLDAAETLKLKTNVMWVTAQVLGYMDSNFDVYEFAEACGINTLTRTGRKDGTYGAGLRTDPYGRLMRPGAWTADENEVITTVTSDFFHLPACETFRRGWQGAPVQSYPADAVPPRWKPCSHCLPEAQG
;
A
#
# COMPACT_ATOMS: atom_id res chain seq x y z
N MET A 1 -11.82 -6.24 6.22
CA MET A 1 -12.56 -7.02 5.19
C MET A 1 -11.61 -8.12 4.77
N PRO A 2 -12.06 -9.37 4.58
CA PRO A 2 -11.13 -10.45 4.32
C PRO A 2 -10.23 -10.11 3.12
N LEU A 3 -8.91 -10.26 3.30
CA LEU A 3 -7.93 -10.06 2.24
C LEU A 3 -8.35 -10.75 0.94
N SER A 4 -8.16 -10.05 -0.19
CA SER A 4 -8.34 -10.63 -1.52
C SER A 4 -7.48 -11.89 -1.68
N ARG A 5 -7.87 -12.80 -2.57
CA ARG A 5 -7.11 -14.05 -2.79
C ARG A 5 -5.65 -13.76 -3.12
N ILE A 6 -5.40 -12.83 -4.04
CA ILE A 6 -4.04 -12.46 -4.43
C ILE A 6 -3.22 -11.90 -3.26
N ALA A 7 -3.83 -11.07 -2.40
CA ALA A 7 -3.17 -10.58 -1.20
C ALA A 7 -2.86 -11.71 -0.21
N ARG A 8 -3.76 -12.67 -0.02
CA ARG A 8 -3.50 -13.84 0.84
C ARG A 8 -2.36 -14.70 0.30
N ASP A 9 -2.32 -14.95 -1.00
CA ASP A 9 -1.29 -15.76 -1.64
C ASP A 9 0.10 -15.09 -1.51
N PHE A 10 0.19 -13.77 -1.73
CA PHE A 10 1.42 -13.01 -1.47
C PHE A 10 1.83 -13.04 0.00
N ALA A 11 0.88 -12.86 0.92
CA ALA A 11 1.17 -12.88 2.35
C ALA A 11 1.68 -14.24 2.83
N ALA A 12 1.10 -15.33 2.31
CA ALA A 12 1.53 -16.69 2.61
C ALA A 12 2.97 -16.94 2.13
N GLU A 13 3.31 -16.50 0.93
CA GLU A 13 4.69 -16.61 0.40
C GLU A 13 5.67 -15.78 1.25
N ILE A 14 5.33 -14.53 1.56
CA ILE A 14 6.17 -13.67 2.42
C ILE A 14 6.35 -14.30 3.81
N ARG A 15 5.31 -14.95 4.34
CA ARG A 15 5.39 -15.60 5.66
C ARG A 15 6.32 -16.80 5.65
N ASN A 16 6.28 -17.61 4.60
CA ASN A 16 6.97 -18.89 4.51
C ASN A 16 8.44 -18.75 4.06
N HIS A 17 8.79 -17.66 3.39
CA HIS A 17 10.16 -17.40 2.94
C HIS A 17 11.14 -17.26 4.11
N ASP A 18 12.34 -17.84 3.97
CA ASP A 18 13.44 -17.64 4.91
C ASP A 18 14.17 -16.32 4.60
N TRP A 19 13.87 -15.28 5.39
CA TRP A 19 14.45 -13.96 5.20
C TRP A 19 15.85 -13.80 5.80
N SER A 20 16.34 -14.80 6.56
CA SER A 20 17.52 -14.64 7.40
C SER A 20 18.83 -14.51 6.60
N ASP A 21 18.88 -14.97 5.36
CA ASP A 21 20.05 -14.81 4.48
C ASP A 21 19.72 -14.28 3.09
N ALA A 22 18.48 -13.83 2.89
CA ALA A 22 17.99 -13.26 1.65
C ALA A 22 18.88 -12.14 1.04
N PRO A 23 19.53 -11.24 1.80
CA PRO A 23 20.44 -10.25 1.21
C PRO A 23 21.68 -10.84 0.54
N TRP A 24 22.07 -12.06 0.91
CA TRP A 24 23.31 -12.70 0.47
C TRP A 24 23.07 -13.80 -0.56
N ARG A 25 21.82 -14.24 -0.75
CA ARG A 25 21.45 -15.30 -1.70
C ARG A 25 20.62 -14.74 -2.87
N LEU A 26 21.16 -14.89 -4.08
CA LEU A 26 20.49 -14.47 -5.32
C LEU A 26 19.61 -15.60 -5.92
N ASP A 27 19.94 -16.85 -5.65
CA ASP A 27 19.25 -18.04 -6.14
C ASP A 27 18.41 -18.72 -5.05
N ARG A 28 17.47 -19.57 -5.49
CA ARG A 28 16.60 -20.39 -4.61
C ARG A 28 15.75 -19.57 -3.63
N ALA A 29 14.96 -18.64 -4.16
CA ALA A 29 13.97 -17.90 -3.38
C ALA A 29 12.92 -18.78 -2.66
N GLY A 30 12.84 -20.08 -2.95
CA GLY A 30 12.00 -21.04 -2.20
C GLY A 30 12.75 -21.94 -1.23
N HIS A 31 14.03 -21.68 -0.94
CA HIS A 31 14.79 -22.54 -0.03
C HIS A 31 14.39 -22.30 1.43
N ASN A 32 14.61 -23.34 2.24
CA ASN A 32 14.48 -23.29 3.68
C ASN A 32 15.78 -23.80 4.27
N ARG A 33 16.50 -22.97 5.03
CA ARG A 33 17.79 -23.33 5.58
C ARG A 33 17.74 -24.57 6.49
N ALA A 34 16.64 -24.78 7.21
CA ALA A 34 16.47 -25.97 8.05
C ALA A 34 16.47 -27.29 7.24
N ALA A 35 16.17 -27.21 5.94
CA ALA A 35 16.20 -28.34 5.02
C ALA A 35 17.42 -28.32 4.07
N ASP A 36 18.21 -27.24 4.07
CA ASP A 36 19.34 -27.08 3.16
C ASP A 36 20.60 -27.71 3.76
N THR A 37 21.03 -28.81 3.16
CA THR A 37 22.20 -29.60 3.60
C THR A 37 23.53 -28.91 3.31
N LYS A 38 23.53 -27.81 2.55
CA LYS A 38 24.72 -27.04 2.17
C LYS A 38 24.91 -25.74 2.94
N SER A 39 24.05 -25.46 3.93
CA SER A 39 24.22 -24.34 4.85
C SER A 39 25.53 -24.54 5.64
N SER A 40 26.54 -23.71 5.39
CA SER A 40 27.83 -23.85 6.07
C SER A 40 27.75 -23.23 7.46
N GLU A 41 28.32 -23.90 8.46
CA GLU A 41 28.57 -23.31 9.77
C GLU A 41 29.50 -22.09 9.59
N GLY A 42 28.97 -20.87 9.66
CA GLY A 42 29.71 -19.62 9.43
C GLY A 42 29.15 -18.72 8.32
N ASP A 43 28.15 -19.17 7.56
CA ASP A 43 27.48 -18.31 6.57
C ASP A 43 26.82 -17.11 7.28
N ARG A 44 26.99 -15.91 6.73
CA ARG A 44 26.44 -14.69 7.33
C ARG A 44 24.90 -14.76 7.35
N VAL A 45 24.33 -14.49 8.51
CA VAL A 45 22.88 -14.50 8.74
C VAL A 45 22.48 -13.18 9.39
N LEU A 46 21.34 -12.67 8.99
CA LEU A 46 20.65 -11.60 9.69
C LEU A 46 20.18 -12.09 11.06
N ASP A 47 20.26 -11.22 12.06
CA ASP A 47 19.60 -11.49 13.33
C ASP A 47 18.06 -11.39 13.20
N ALA A 48 17.34 -11.72 14.27
CA ALA A 48 15.88 -11.70 14.25
C ALA A 48 15.28 -10.30 13.96
N ALA A 49 15.93 -9.23 14.43
CA ALA A 49 15.47 -7.86 14.22
C ALA A 49 15.74 -7.40 12.79
N GLU A 50 16.90 -7.72 12.23
CA GLU A 50 17.26 -7.48 10.84
C GLU A 50 16.34 -8.26 9.87
N THR A 51 16.10 -9.54 10.17
CA THR A 51 15.16 -10.41 9.44
C THR A 51 13.75 -9.79 9.43
N LEU A 52 13.27 -9.33 10.59
CA LEU A 52 11.96 -8.68 10.70
C LEU A 52 11.89 -7.39 9.89
N LYS A 53 12.94 -6.54 9.92
CA LYS A 53 13.00 -5.31 9.12
C LYS A 53 12.93 -5.61 7.63
N LEU A 54 13.71 -6.58 7.15
CA LEU A 54 13.69 -6.98 5.74
C LEU A 54 12.31 -7.48 5.32
N LYS A 55 11.73 -8.39 6.10
CA LYS A 55 10.37 -8.91 5.88
C LYS A 55 9.32 -7.80 5.86
N THR A 56 9.44 -6.83 6.75
CA THR A 56 8.53 -5.67 6.84
C THR A 56 8.66 -4.76 5.62
N ASN A 57 9.88 -4.52 5.13
CA ASN A 57 10.11 -3.74 3.92
C ASN A 57 9.48 -4.41 2.69
N VAL A 58 9.63 -5.73 2.54
CA VAL A 58 9.01 -6.49 1.44
C VAL A 58 7.49 -6.46 1.55
N MET A 59 6.96 -6.60 2.77
CA MET A 59 5.52 -6.45 3.02
C MET A 59 5.03 -5.07 2.58
N TRP A 60 5.71 -3.97 2.95
CA TRP A 60 5.30 -2.62 2.52
C TRP A 60 5.33 -2.42 1.01
N VAL A 61 6.38 -2.88 0.32
CA VAL A 61 6.46 -2.77 -1.14
C VAL A 61 5.29 -3.50 -1.80
N THR A 62 4.95 -4.69 -1.29
CA THR A 62 3.83 -5.49 -1.81
C THR A 62 2.49 -4.84 -1.47
N ALA A 63 2.32 -4.37 -0.24
CA ALA A 63 1.13 -3.69 0.26
C ALA A 63 0.83 -2.40 -0.53
N GLN A 64 1.86 -1.65 -0.94
CA GLN A 64 1.69 -0.47 -1.78
C GLN A 64 0.97 -0.81 -3.09
N VAL A 65 1.36 -1.91 -3.74
CA VAL A 65 0.77 -2.33 -5.02
C VAL A 65 -0.63 -2.88 -4.79
N LEU A 66 -0.80 -3.76 -3.80
CA LEU A 66 -2.09 -4.38 -3.51
C LEU A 66 -3.13 -3.35 -3.10
N GLY A 67 -2.79 -2.42 -2.22
CA GLY A 67 -3.72 -1.37 -1.80
C GLY A 67 -3.93 -0.28 -2.85
N TYR A 68 -3.03 -0.14 -3.83
CA TYR A 68 -3.33 0.66 -5.01
C TYR A 68 -4.39 -0.01 -5.91
N MET A 69 -4.30 -1.34 -6.07
CA MET A 69 -5.22 -2.11 -6.90
C MET A 69 -6.59 -2.36 -6.23
N ASP A 70 -6.63 -2.36 -4.90
CA ASP A 70 -7.82 -2.63 -4.11
C ASP A 70 -8.04 -1.54 -3.06
N SER A 71 -9.04 -0.69 -3.29
CA SER A 71 -9.40 0.41 -2.38
C SER A 71 -9.87 -0.06 -1.00
N ASN A 72 -10.20 -1.35 -0.84
CA ASN A 72 -10.63 -1.95 0.42
C ASN A 72 -9.51 -2.66 1.19
N PHE A 73 -8.28 -2.59 0.68
CA PHE A 73 -7.12 -3.25 1.28
C PHE A 73 -6.83 -2.74 2.70
N ASP A 74 -6.64 -3.67 3.65
CA ASP A 74 -6.21 -3.37 5.01
C ASP A 74 -4.75 -3.81 5.21
N VAL A 75 -3.85 -2.83 5.33
CA VAL A 75 -2.42 -3.07 5.55
C VAL A 75 -2.13 -3.84 6.83
N TYR A 76 -2.93 -3.66 7.89
CA TYR A 76 -2.72 -4.36 9.15
C TYR A 76 -3.08 -5.84 9.02
N GLU A 77 -4.21 -6.13 8.39
CA GLU A 77 -4.63 -7.51 8.10
C GLU A 77 -3.58 -8.22 7.21
N PHE A 78 -3.07 -7.52 6.20
CA PHE A 78 -2.01 -8.05 5.32
C PHE A 78 -0.69 -8.29 6.07
N ALA A 79 -0.26 -7.35 6.92
CA ALA A 79 0.96 -7.51 7.72
C ALA A 79 0.86 -8.69 8.69
N GLU A 80 -0.28 -8.87 9.36
CA GLU A 80 -0.54 -10.03 10.23
C GLU A 80 -0.53 -11.34 9.45
N ALA A 81 -1.12 -11.36 8.24
CA ALA A 81 -1.08 -12.52 7.35
C ALA A 81 0.36 -12.86 6.91
N CYS A 82 1.19 -11.85 6.68
CA CYS A 82 2.63 -12.03 6.45
C CYS A 82 3.37 -12.58 7.70
N GLY A 83 2.72 -12.64 8.87
CA GLY A 83 3.33 -13.08 10.12
C GLY A 83 4.17 -12.00 10.80
N ILE A 84 3.77 -10.73 10.65
CA ILE A 84 4.37 -9.57 11.33
C ILE A 84 3.44 -9.15 12.47
N ASN A 85 4.01 -8.86 13.65
CA ASN A 85 3.23 -8.35 14.78
C ASN A 85 2.94 -6.86 14.58
N THR A 86 1.67 -6.53 14.39
CA THR A 86 1.17 -5.17 14.13
C THR A 86 0.89 -4.36 15.40
N LEU A 87 1.03 -4.99 16.58
CA LEU A 87 0.70 -4.38 17.86
C LEU A 87 1.96 -3.88 18.55
N THR A 88 1.86 -2.67 19.10
CA THR A 88 2.82 -2.12 20.04
C THR A 88 2.83 -2.94 21.34
N ARG A 89 3.83 -2.71 22.20
CA ARG A 89 3.91 -3.31 23.55
C ARG A 89 2.64 -3.10 24.40
N THR A 90 1.87 -2.05 24.13
CA THR A 90 0.63 -1.72 24.86
C THR A 90 -0.63 -2.32 24.21
N GLY A 91 -0.48 -3.15 23.18
CA GLY A 91 -1.59 -3.80 22.48
C GLY A 91 -2.32 -2.90 21.48
N ARG A 92 -1.84 -1.67 21.25
CA ARG A 92 -2.40 -0.77 20.24
C ARG A 92 -1.77 -1.06 18.88
N LYS A 93 -2.52 -0.84 17.79
CA LYS A 93 -1.97 -0.85 16.43
C LYS A 93 -0.77 0.10 16.33
N ASP A 94 0.32 -0.40 15.78
CA ASP A 94 1.52 0.38 15.52
C ASP A 94 1.34 1.20 14.25
N GLY A 95 1.35 2.53 14.40
CA GLY A 95 1.16 3.47 13.29
C GLY A 95 2.27 3.40 12.22
N THR A 96 3.41 2.78 12.53
CA THR A 96 4.54 2.61 11.60
C THR A 96 4.11 1.85 10.34
N TYR A 97 3.18 0.89 10.46
CA TYR A 97 2.74 0.10 9.32
C TYR A 97 1.96 0.91 8.28
N GLY A 98 1.17 1.90 8.71
CA GLY A 98 0.59 2.88 7.80
C GLY A 98 1.63 3.87 7.28
N ALA A 99 2.55 4.33 8.14
CA ALA A 99 3.57 5.32 7.79
C ALA A 99 4.61 4.84 6.76
N GLY A 100 4.80 3.52 6.62
CA GLY A 100 5.68 2.94 5.60
C GLY A 100 5.11 2.97 4.17
N LEU A 101 3.82 3.29 4.02
CA LEU A 101 3.16 3.39 2.72
C LEU A 101 3.19 4.82 2.18
N ARG A 102 3.27 4.95 0.86
CA ARG A 102 3.15 6.24 0.17
C ARG A 102 1.68 6.54 -0.07
N THR A 103 1.18 7.56 0.63
CA THR A 103 -0.19 8.04 0.50
C THR A 103 -0.23 9.50 0.05
N ASP A 104 -1.27 9.86 -0.68
CA ASP A 104 -1.58 11.26 -0.97
C ASP A 104 -2.17 11.97 0.27
N PRO A 105 -2.41 13.30 0.21
CA PRO A 105 -2.99 14.06 1.31
C PRO A 105 -4.38 13.59 1.77
N TYR A 106 -5.05 12.76 0.98
CA TYR A 106 -6.38 12.23 1.26
C TYR A 106 -6.34 10.78 1.79
N GLY A 107 -5.15 10.24 2.03
CA GLY A 107 -4.93 8.89 2.54
C GLY A 107 -5.04 7.78 1.48
N ARG A 108 -5.11 8.13 0.19
CA ARG A 108 -5.11 7.15 -0.90
C ARG A 108 -3.71 6.72 -1.22
N LEU A 109 -3.51 5.45 -1.56
CA LEU A 109 -2.18 4.95 -1.92
C LEU A 109 -1.75 5.52 -3.28
N MET A 110 -0.50 5.98 -3.34
CA MET A 110 0.11 6.50 -4.56
C MET A 110 0.38 5.38 -5.57
N ARG A 111 0.49 5.76 -6.84
CA ARG A 111 0.78 4.84 -7.94
C ARG A 111 2.07 4.05 -7.68
N PRO A 112 2.08 2.73 -7.91
CA PRO A 112 3.29 1.91 -7.84
C PRO A 112 4.43 2.47 -8.69
N GLY A 113 5.64 2.52 -8.11
CA GLY A 113 6.83 3.07 -8.77
C GLY A 113 6.88 4.61 -8.85
N ALA A 114 5.88 5.32 -8.34
CA ALA A 114 5.82 6.78 -8.35
C ALA A 114 5.64 7.38 -6.94
N TRP A 115 5.81 8.69 -6.88
CA TRP A 115 5.59 9.55 -5.71
C TRP A 115 4.38 10.47 -5.87
N THR A 116 3.54 10.18 -6.86
CA THR A 116 2.37 10.96 -7.24
C THR A 116 1.17 10.04 -7.47
N ALA A 117 -0.02 10.62 -7.45
CA ALA A 117 -1.23 9.97 -7.96
C ALA A 117 -1.18 9.90 -9.50
N ASP A 118 -2.12 9.16 -10.11
CA ASP A 118 -2.23 9.10 -11.56
C ASP A 118 -2.55 10.48 -12.16
N GLU A 119 -1.82 10.86 -13.21
CA GLU A 119 -1.89 12.20 -13.82
C GLU A 119 -3.25 12.50 -14.45
N ASN A 120 -3.96 11.46 -14.91
CA ASN A 120 -5.29 11.55 -15.53
C ASN A 120 -6.43 11.23 -14.55
N GLU A 121 -6.17 11.24 -13.25
CA GLU A 121 -7.18 10.95 -12.24
C GLU A 121 -7.87 12.23 -11.78
N VAL A 122 -9.19 12.15 -11.58
CA VAL A 122 -9.96 13.15 -10.84
C VAL A 122 -10.51 12.54 -9.56
N ILE A 123 -10.75 13.40 -8.57
CA ILE A 123 -11.23 13.00 -7.25
C ILE A 123 -12.56 13.68 -6.91
N THR A 124 -13.35 12.99 -6.09
CA THR A 124 -14.61 13.49 -5.57
C THR A 124 -14.94 12.80 -4.25
N THR A 125 -16.07 13.11 -3.63
CA THR A 125 -16.60 12.39 -2.47
C THR A 125 -18.01 11.91 -2.79
N VAL A 126 -18.51 10.95 -2.01
CA VAL A 126 -19.90 10.44 -2.14
C VAL A 126 -20.96 11.55 -2.12
N THR A 127 -20.69 12.66 -1.42
CA THR A 127 -21.61 13.78 -1.21
C THR A 127 -21.36 14.96 -2.16
N SER A 128 -20.29 14.95 -2.95
CA SER A 128 -19.97 16.06 -3.84
C SER A 128 -20.72 15.92 -5.16
N ASP A 129 -21.20 17.04 -5.68
CA ASP A 129 -21.72 17.16 -7.05
C ASP A 129 -20.61 17.50 -8.05
N PHE A 130 -19.38 17.72 -7.57
CA PHE A 130 -18.24 18.11 -8.37
C PHE A 130 -17.09 17.10 -8.29
N PHE A 131 -16.32 17.00 -9.36
CA PHE A 131 -15.02 16.35 -9.36
C PHE A 131 -13.90 17.37 -9.51
N HIS A 132 -12.74 17.05 -8.95
CA HIS A 132 -11.60 17.95 -8.78
C HIS A 132 -10.32 17.28 -9.28
N LEU A 133 -9.36 18.08 -9.72
CA LEU A 133 -7.99 17.57 -9.85
C LEU A 133 -7.45 17.24 -8.45
N PRO A 134 -6.59 16.21 -8.27
CA PRO A 134 -6.04 15.86 -6.97
C PRO A 134 -5.36 17.01 -6.22
N ALA A 135 -4.73 17.92 -6.97
CA ALA A 135 -4.04 19.09 -6.45
C ALA A 135 -4.96 20.29 -6.13
N CYS A 136 -6.29 20.15 -6.25
CA CYS A 136 -7.20 21.29 -6.15
C CYS A 136 -7.34 21.79 -4.70
N GLU A 137 -6.82 22.99 -4.44
CA GLU A 137 -6.77 23.62 -3.12
C GLU A 137 -8.15 23.82 -2.49
N THR A 138 -9.16 24.17 -3.28
CA THR A 138 -10.53 24.35 -2.79
C THR A 138 -11.09 23.06 -2.20
N PHE A 139 -10.86 21.94 -2.88
CA PHE A 139 -11.25 20.62 -2.36
C PHE A 139 -10.47 20.29 -1.08
N ARG A 140 -9.14 20.47 -1.11
CA ARG A 140 -8.27 20.20 0.04
C ARG A 140 -8.69 20.94 1.30
N ARG A 141 -9.06 22.22 1.18
CA ARG A 141 -9.52 23.06 2.31
C ARG A 141 -10.91 22.68 2.82
N GLY A 142 -11.79 22.25 1.92
CA GLY A 142 -13.17 21.86 2.25
C GLY A 142 -13.32 20.41 2.70
N TRP A 143 -12.31 19.57 2.47
CA TRP A 143 -12.36 18.14 2.78
C TRP A 143 -12.32 17.89 4.28
N GLN A 144 -13.33 17.17 4.79
CA GLN A 144 -13.51 16.88 6.21
C GLN A 144 -13.29 15.38 6.52
N GLY A 145 -12.37 14.73 5.79
CA GLY A 145 -12.06 13.30 6.02
C GLY A 145 -13.07 12.32 5.41
N ALA A 146 -13.99 12.79 4.56
CA ALA A 146 -14.92 11.91 3.86
C ALA A 146 -14.17 10.99 2.87
N PRO A 147 -14.61 9.73 2.64
CA PRO A 147 -13.96 8.85 1.68
C PRO A 147 -13.87 9.49 0.30
N VAL A 148 -12.65 9.57 -0.22
CA VAL A 148 -12.39 10.09 -1.56
C VAL A 148 -12.59 8.98 -2.58
N GLN A 149 -13.39 9.25 -3.59
CA GLN A 149 -13.53 8.40 -4.76
C GLN A 149 -12.67 8.98 -5.88
N SER A 150 -12.21 8.11 -6.77
CA SER A 150 -11.43 8.53 -7.90
C SER A 150 -11.77 7.82 -9.19
N TYR A 151 -11.59 8.55 -10.27
CA TYR A 151 -12.00 8.16 -11.61
C TYR A 151 -10.93 8.62 -12.60
N PRO A 152 -10.68 7.84 -13.66
CA PRO A 152 -10.08 8.39 -14.86
C PRO A 152 -10.89 9.60 -15.35
N ALA A 153 -10.20 10.66 -15.80
CA ALA A 153 -10.83 11.91 -16.23
C ALA A 153 -11.83 11.72 -17.39
N ASP A 154 -11.67 10.67 -18.19
CA ASP A 154 -12.54 10.29 -19.30
C ASP A 154 -13.68 9.33 -18.91
N ALA A 155 -13.67 8.80 -17.68
CA ALA A 155 -14.64 7.83 -17.18
C ALA A 155 -15.48 8.37 -16.01
N VAL A 156 -15.53 9.69 -15.85
CA VAL A 156 -16.28 10.34 -14.77
C VAL A 156 -17.79 10.19 -15.02
N PRO A 157 -18.57 9.69 -14.04
CA PRO A 157 -20.02 9.64 -14.11
C PRO A 157 -20.65 11.01 -14.49
N PRO A 158 -21.59 11.06 -15.46
CA PRO A 158 -22.17 12.32 -15.96
C PRO A 158 -22.89 13.17 -14.90
N ARG A 159 -23.23 12.59 -13.75
CA ARG A 159 -23.86 13.29 -12.64
C ARG A 159 -22.97 14.36 -12.02
N TRP A 160 -21.65 14.22 -12.14
CA TRP A 160 -20.70 15.14 -11.54
C TRP A 160 -20.20 16.17 -12.54
N LYS A 161 -20.09 17.41 -12.05
CA LYS A 161 -19.61 18.54 -12.84
C LYS A 161 -18.13 18.78 -12.58
N PRO A 162 -17.36 19.26 -13.58
CA PRO A 162 -15.99 19.68 -13.34
C PRO A 162 -15.99 20.85 -12.35
N CYS A 163 -15.07 20.82 -11.39
CA CYS A 163 -14.88 21.95 -10.49
C CYS A 163 -14.36 23.16 -11.26
N SER A 164 -15.06 24.28 -11.11
CA SER A 164 -14.77 25.55 -11.79
C SER A 164 -13.37 26.10 -11.54
N HIS A 165 -12.76 25.77 -10.41
CA HIS A 165 -11.40 26.19 -10.07
C HIS A 165 -10.33 25.30 -10.67
N CYS A 166 -10.61 24.00 -10.86
CA CYS A 166 -9.62 23.06 -11.35
C CYS A 166 -9.68 22.91 -12.88
N LEU A 167 -10.88 23.06 -13.49
CA LEU A 167 -11.13 22.90 -14.91
C LEU A 167 -12.10 24.00 -15.42
N PRO A 168 -11.65 25.26 -15.50
CA PRO A 168 -12.52 26.38 -15.88
C PRO A 168 -13.07 26.26 -17.30
N GLU A 169 -12.30 25.67 -18.22
CA GLU A 169 -12.65 25.50 -19.63
C GLU A 169 -13.70 24.41 -19.87
N ALA A 170 -13.84 23.46 -18.94
CA ALA A 170 -14.79 22.35 -19.05
C ALA A 170 -16.22 22.70 -18.62
N GLN A 171 -16.49 23.97 -18.30
CA GLN A 171 -17.82 24.46 -17.90
C GLN A 171 -18.67 24.96 -19.08
N GLY A 172 -18.11 24.96 -20.30
CA GLY A 172 -18.75 25.43 -21.54
C GLY A 172 -19.31 24.31 -22.40
#